data_AF-A0A9D0P3B9-F1
#
_entry.id   AF-A0A9D0P3B9-F1
#
_cell.length_a   1.000
_cell.length_b   1.000
_cell.length_c   1.000
_cell.angle_alpha   90.00
_cell.angle_beta   90.00
_cell.angle_gamma   90.00
#
_symmetry.space_group_name_H-M   'P 1'
#
loop_
_entity.id
_entity.type
_entity.pdbx_description
1 polymer ?
#
loop_
_entity_poly.entity_id
_entity_poly.type
_entity_poly.pdbx_seq_one_letter_code
_entity_poly.pdbx_strand_id
1 'polypeptide(L)'
;LPLRESLPMLVDKLMEYQLRDRIKIIASGKLLTPGDVAWALCLGTDFCVSARGFMFSLGCIQALQCNKNTCPTGITTHDPDLQKGLVPEAKKDRVAAYAKNLVYEVGVLAHSCGVTEPRKLRRHHARIVMENSLSVRLDQLHPLPTPTEH
;
A
#
# COMPACT_ATOMS: atom_id res chain seq x y z
N LEU A 1 14.32 0.04 -8.43
CA LEU A 1 14.28 -0.30 -6.99
C LEU A 1 12.85 -0.66 -6.61
N PRO A 2 12.60 -1.81 -5.97
CA PRO A 2 11.31 -2.15 -5.38
C PRO A 2 10.92 -1.20 -4.24
N LEU A 3 9.61 -1.03 -4.00
CA LEU A 3 9.11 -0.18 -2.90
C LEU A 3 9.67 -0.60 -1.52
N ARG A 4 9.85 -1.91 -1.31
CA ARG A 4 10.40 -2.47 -0.06
C ARG A 4 11.81 -1.98 0.25
N GLU A 5 12.58 -1.62 -0.77
CA GLU A 5 13.93 -1.10 -0.65
C GLU A 5 13.94 0.43 -0.66
N SER A 6 13.20 1.06 -1.57
CA SER A 6 13.26 2.51 -1.75
C SER A 6 12.53 3.31 -0.66
N LEU A 7 11.44 2.78 -0.10
CA LEU A 7 10.66 3.47 0.93
C LEU A 7 11.46 3.76 2.22
N PRO A 8 12.11 2.77 2.87
CA PRO A 8 12.92 3.05 4.07
C PRO A 8 14.05 4.04 3.75
N MET A 9 14.76 3.87 2.62
CA MET A 9 15.83 4.78 2.20
C MET A 9 15.35 6.23 2.05
N LEU A 10 14.20 6.44 1.40
CA LEU A 10 13.63 7.77 1.22
C LEU A 10 13.24 8.39 2.55
N VAL A 11 12.55 7.64 3.41
CA VAL A 11 12.13 8.14 4.72
C VAL A 11 13.35 8.51 5.57
N ASP A 12 14.37 7.65 5.58
CA ASP A 12 15.59 7.87 6.35
C ASP A 12 16.31 9.14 5.87
N LYS A 13 16.48 9.32 4.56
CA LYS A 13 17.08 10.55 4.02
C LYS A 13 16.28 11.79 4.39
N LEU A 14 14.95 11.73 4.36
CA LEU A 14 14.13 12.87 4.80
C LEU A 14 14.25 13.16 6.29
N MET A 15 14.47 12.15 7.14
CA MET A 15 14.70 12.33 8.57
C MET A 15 16.11 12.89 8.85
N GLU A 16 17.12 12.35 8.18
CA GLU A 16 18.53 12.78 8.26
C GLU A 16 18.68 14.28 7.95
N TYR A 17 18.03 14.75 6.88
CA TYR A 17 18.03 16.17 6.50
C TYR A 17 16.92 17.00 7.16
N GLN A 18 16.18 16.46 8.14
CA GLN A 18 15.13 17.18 8.88
C GLN A 18 14.01 17.74 7.97
N LEU A 19 13.76 17.08 6.85
CA LEU A 19 12.74 17.43 5.86
C LEU A 19 11.43 16.65 6.03
N ARG A 20 11.41 15.63 6.91
CA ARG A 20 10.26 14.72 7.07
C ARG A 20 8.95 15.43 7.38
N ASP A 21 8.97 16.51 8.15
CA ASP A 21 7.76 17.26 8.49
C ASP A 21 7.21 18.09 7.32
N ARG A 22 8.11 18.50 6.42
CA ARG A 22 7.82 19.36 5.27
C ARG A 22 7.36 18.58 4.03
N ILE A 23 7.78 17.32 3.90
CA ILE A 23 7.52 16.50 2.71
C ILE A 23 6.60 15.34 3.08
N LYS A 24 5.45 15.27 2.41
CA LYS A 24 4.51 14.14 2.55
C LYS A 24 4.90 12.99 1.65
N ILE A 25 4.89 11.78 2.22
CA ILE A 25 5.29 10.57 1.52
C ILE A 25 4.05 9.79 1.11
N ILE A 26 3.88 9.59 -0.19
CA ILE A 26 2.81 8.78 -0.76
C ILE A 26 3.42 7.48 -1.28
N ALA A 27 3.03 6.33 -0.69
CA ALA A 27 3.52 5.02 -1.13
C ALA A 27 2.52 4.34 -2.07
N SER A 28 3.03 3.81 -3.18
CA SER A 28 2.30 2.97 -4.12
C SER A 28 3.23 1.86 -4.59
N GLY A 29 2.71 0.65 -4.73
CA GLY A 29 3.53 -0.51 -5.12
C GLY A 29 2.96 -1.83 -4.65
N LYS A 30 1.80 -2.22 -5.18
CA LYS A 30 1.09 -3.45 -4.80
C LYS A 30 0.80 -3.56 -3.29
N LEU A 31 0.37 -2.46 -2.67
CA LEU A 31 -0.16 -2.45 -1.30
C LEU A 31 -1.63 -2.90 -1.34
N LEU A 32 -1.88 -4.20 -1.42
CA LEU A 32 -3.23 -4.74 -1.64
C LEU A 32 -3.94 -5.07 -0.33
N THR A 33 -3.18 -5.59 0.63
CA THR A 33 -3.71 -6.10 1.89
C THR A 33 -3.57 -5.05 3.00
N PRO A 34 -4.36 -5.15 4.08
CA PRO A 34 -4.20 -4.31 5.26
C PRO A 34 -2.78 -4.38 5.84
N GLY A 35 -2.16 -5.55 5.83
CA GLY A 35 -0.78 -5.76 6.30
C GLY A 35 0.26 -5.02 5.46
N ASP A 36 0.12 -5.00 4.12
CA ASP A 36 1.02 -4.23 3.26
C ASP A 36 0.91 -2.72 3.53
N VAL A 37 -0.32 -2.22 3.71
CA VAL A 37 -0.58 -0.82 4.04
C VAL A 37 -0.01 -0.48 5.43
N ALA A 38 -0.25 -1.32 6.43
CA ALA A 38 0.28 -1.15 7.78
C ALA A 38 1.81 -1.15 7.80
N TRP A 39 2.46 -2.02 7.02
CA TRP A 39 3.91 -2.03 6.84
C TRP A 39 4.43 -0.69 6.28
N ALA A 40 3.81 -0.16 5.23
CA ALA A 40 4.20 1.12 4.64
C ALA A 40 4.01 2.28 5.62
N LEU A 41 2.92 2.27 6.41
CA LEU A 41 2.66 3.24 7.48
C LEU A 41 3.73 3.15 8.59
N CYS A 42 4.11 1.93 9.02
CA CYS A 42 5.16 1.73 10.02
C CYS A 42 6.51 2.32 9.58
N LEU A 43 6.81 2.27 8.28
CA LEU A 43 8.04 2.85 7.73
C LEU A 43 8.05 4.38 7.68
N GLY A 44 6.89 5.03 7.79
CA GLY A 44 6.77 6.48 7.79
C GLY A 44 6.02 7.07 6.58
N THR A 45 5.26 6.26 5.84
CA THR A 45 4.37 6.75 4.78
C THR A 45 3.22 7.59 5.37
N ASP A 46 2.83 8.69 4.71
CA ASP A 46 1.67 9.49 5.11
C ASP A 46 0.36 9.00 4.50
N PHE A 47 0.40 8.52 3.24
CA PHE A 47 -0.76 8.03 2.51
C PHE A 47 -0.38 6.87 1.57
N CYS A 48 -1.22 5.83 1.51
CA CYS A 48 -1.01 4.68 0.63
C CYS A 48 -2.01 4.68 -0.53
N VAL A 49 -1.54 4.33 -1.72
CA VAL A 49 -2.38 4.23 -2.94
C VAL A 49 -2.33 2.80 -3.48
N SER A 50 -3.50 2.26 -3.85
CA SER A 50 -3.62 0.90 -4.39
C SER A 50 -4.47 0.82 -5.65
N ALA A 51 -3.89 1.12 -6.81
CA ALA A 51 -4.59 0.93 -8.08
C ALA A 51 -4.92 -0.56 -8.32
N ARG A 52 -3.99 -1.46 -7.99
CA ARG A 52 -4.14 -2.90 -8.25
C ARG A 52 -5.28 -3.53 -7.47
N GLY A 53 -5.43 -3.16 -6.19
CA GLY A 53 -6.54 -3.65 -5.35
C GLY A 53 -7.89 -3.24 -5.92
N PHE A 54 -8.03 -1.97 -6.33
CA PHE A 54 -9.25 -1.50 -7.00
C PHE A 54 -9.51 -2.22 -8.31
N MET A 55 -8.50 -2.43 -9.14
CA MET A 55 -8.64 -3.21 -10.37
C MET A 55 -9.13 -4.64 -10.11
N PHE A 56 -8.67 -5.29 -9.04
CA PHE A 56 -9.17 -6.60 -8.64
C PHE A 56 -10.62 -6.55 -8.17
N SER A 57 -11.01 -5.55 -7.38
CA SER A 57 -12.42 -5.36 -6.98
C SER A 57 -13.35 -5.07 -8.16
N LEU A 58 -12.84 -4.41 -9.21
CA LEU A 58 -13.49 -4.23 -10.52
C LEU A 58 -13.53 -5.52 -11.36
N GLY A 59 -12.86 -6.60 -10.94
CA GLY A 59 -12.87 -7.89 -11.64
C GLY A 59 -11.75 -8.08 -12.65
N CYS A 60 -10.62 -7.38 -12.52
CA CYS A 60 -9.44 -7.63 -13.35
C CYS A 60 -8.90 -9.05 -13.09
N ILE A 61 -8.82 -9.86 -14.15
CA ILE A 61 -8.35 -11.26 -14.08
C ILE A 61 -6.88 -11.45 -14.48
N GLN A 62 -6.10 -10.36 -14.58
CA GLN A 62 -4.70 -10.43 -15.07
C GLN A 62 -4.54 -11.01 -16.47
N ALA A 63 -5.43 -10.66 -17.40
CA ALA A 63 -5.30 -11.10 -18.79
C ALA A 63 -4.03 -10.59 -19.49
N LEU A 64 -3.38 -9.53 -18.96
CA LEU A 64 -2.20 -8.89 -19.55
C LEU A 64 -2.45 -8.36 -20.98
N GLN A 65 -3.69 -7.95 -21.26
CA GLN A 65 -4.11 -7.40 -22.56
C GLN A 65 -4.49 -5.91 -22.48
N CYS A 66 -4.11 -5.22 -21.40
CA CYS A 66 -4.55 -3.84 -21.15
C CYS A 66 -4.14 -2.86 -22.26
N ASN A 67 -3.01 -3.11 -22.92
CA ASN A 67 -2.50 -2.30 -24.02
C ASN A 67 -3.03 -2.71 -25.40
N LYS A 68 -3.75 -3.83 -25.50
CA LYS A 68 -4.22 -4.40 -26.77
C LYS A 68 -5.64 -3.97 -27.15
N ASN A 69 -6.30 -3.20 -26.28
CA ASN A 69 -7.73 -2.85 -26.40
C ASN A 69 -8.69 -4.06 -26.32
N THR A 70 -8.22 -5.26 -25.97
CA THR A 70 -9.00 -6.51 -25.96
C THR A 70 -9.28 -7.02 -24.55
N CYS A 71 -9.40 -6.13 -23.56
CA CYS A 71 -9.62 -6.54 -22.17
C CYS A 71 -10.94 -7.33 -22.02
N PRO A 72 -10.90 -8.64 -21.64
CA PRO A 72 -12.10 -9.49 -21.62
C PRO A 72 -13.10 -9.13 -20.51
N THR A 73 -12.71 -8.25 -19.58
CA THR A 73 -13.52 -7.83 -18.43
C THR A 73 -14.07 -6.41 -18.57
N GLY A 74 -13.81 -5.76 -19.71
CA GLY A 74 -14.31 -4.42 -20.02
C GLY A 74 -13.63 -3.27 -19.28
N ILE A 75 -12.55 -3.52 -18.51
CA ILE A 75 -11.90 -2.48 -17.69
C ILE A 75 -11.03 -1.54 -18.55
N THR A 76 -10.25 -2.09 -19.49
CA THR A 76 -9.28 -1.35 -20.31
C THR A 76 -9.51 -1.61 -21.80
N THR A 77 -10.64 -1.13 -22.30
CA THR A 77 -11.04 -1.25 -23.71
C THR A 77 -11.96 -0.10 -24.12
N HIS A 78 -11.84 0.32 -25.38
CA HIS A 78 -12.73 1.24 -26.08
C HIS A 78 -13.72 0.50 -26.99
N ASP A 79 -13.66 -0.83 -27.07
CA ASP A 79 -14.61 -1.65 -27.80
C ASP A 79 -15.96 -1.71 -27.03
N PRO A 80 -17.07 -1.21 -27.61
CA PRO A 80 -18.37 -1.21 -26.94
C PRO A 80 -18.88 -2.61 -26.57
N ASP A 81 -18.51 -3.66 -27.30
CA ASP A 81 -18.92 -5.03 -26.98
C ASP A 81 -18.18 -5.58 -25.76
N LEU A 82 -16.89 -5.28 -25.64
CA LEU A 82 -16.10 -5.69 -24.48
C LEU A 82 -16.42 -4.85 -23.23
N GLN A 83 -16.76 -3.56 -23.39
CA GLN A 83 -17.16 -2.69 -22.28
C GLN A 83 -18.39 -3.19 -21.53
N LYS A 84 -19.29 -3.93 -22.19
CA LYS A 84 -20.44 -4.59 -21.56
C LYS A 84 -20.01 -5.51 -20.41
N GLY A 85 -18.80 -6.07 -20.45
CA GLY A 85 -18.23 -6.88 -19.38
C GLY A 85 -17.92 -6.12 -18.08
N LEU A 86 -17.88 -4.78 -18.09
CA LEU A 86 -17.61 -3.97 -16.90
C LEU A 86 -18.79 -3.95 -15.92
N VAL A 87 -20.04 -3.94 -16.39
CA VAL A 87 -21.27 -3.91 -15.56
C VAL A 87 -21.13 -3.02 -14.29
N PRO A 88 -20.98 -1.69 -14.42
CA PRO A 88 -20.69 -0.80 -13.28
C PRO A 88 -21.67 -0.92 -12.12
N GLU A 89 -22.97 -1.07 -12.42
CA GLU A 89 -24.03 -1.19 -11.41
C GLU A 89 -23.83 -2.38 -10.46
N ALA A 90 -23.29 -3.50 -10.96
CA ALA A 90 -23.01 -4.68 -10.14
C ALA A 90 -21.64 -4.58 -9.44
N LYS A 91 -20.66 -3.94 -10.08
CA LYS A 91 -19.27 -3.94 -9.59
C LYS A 91 -18.97 -2.83 -8.59
N LYS A 92 -19.75 -1.75 -8.57
CA LYS A 92 -19.57 -0.61 -7.64
C LYS A 92 -19.58 -1.07 -6.17
N ASP A 93 -20.44 -2.01 -5.81
CA ASP A 93 -20.58 -2.49 -4.44
C ASP A 93 -19.32 -3.24 -3.98
N ARG A 94 -18.69 -3.98 -4.89
CA ARG A 94 -17.42 -4.68 -4.62
C ARG A 94 -16.26 -3.72 -4.42
N VAL A 95 -16.21 -2.65 -5.22
CA VAL A 95 -15.22 -1.58 -5.08
C VAL A 95 -15.39 -0.87 -3.74
N ALA A 96 -16.63 -0.50 -3.39
CA ALA A 96 -16.95 0.13 -2.12
C ALA A 96 -16.62 -0.78 -0.92
N ALA A 97 -16.97 -2.06 -1.00
CA ALA A 97 -16.65 -3.06 0.02
C ALA A 97 -15.14 -3.23 0.18
N TYR A 98 -14.36 -3.31 -0.91
CA TYR A 98 -12.90 -3.38 -0.84
C TYR A 98 -12.32 -2.16 -0.13
N ALA A 99 -12.73 -0.95 -0.51
CA ALA A 99 -12.25 0.27 0.14
C ALA A 99 -12.57 0.30 1.63
N LYS A 100 -13.83 0.01 1.99
CA LYS A 100 -14.32 0.03 3.37
C LYS A 100 -13.60 -1.00 4.23
N ASN A 101 -13.48 -2.24 3.73
CA ASN A 101 -12.82 -3.32 4.46
C ASN A 101 -11.32 -3.05 4.61
N LEU A 102 -10.64 -2.56 3.59
CA LEU A 102 -9.22 -2.21 3.69
C LEU A 102 -8.98 -1.17 4.77
N VAL A 103 -9.77 -0.09 4.81
CA VAL A 103 -9.66 0.97 5.82
C VAL A 103 -9.97 0.44 7.22
N TYR A 104 -11.05 -0.33 7.35
CA TYR A 104 -11.46 -0.93 8.62
C TYR A 104 -10.37 -1.83 9.20
N GLU A 105 -9.86 -2.78 8.40
CA GLU A 105 -8.84 -3.74 8.83
C GLU A 105 -7.51 -3.07 9.17
N VAL A 106 -7.10 -2.04 8.43
CA VAL A 106 -5.92 -1.23 8.79
C VAL A 106 -6.15 -0.53 10.14
N GLY A 107 -7.37 -0.07 10.42
CA GLY A 107 -7.76 0.46 11.73
C GLY A 107 -7.67 -0.59 12.84
N VAL A 108 -8.16 -1.81 12.59
CA VAL A 108 -8.06 -2.95 13.52
C VAL A 108 -6.59 -3.27 13.83
N LEU A 109 -5.72 -3.33 12.81
CA LEU A 109 -4.28 -3.52 13.03
C LEU A 109 -3.68 -2.41 13.87
N ALA A 110 -4.00 -1.15 13.58
CA ALA A 110 -3.52 0.01 14.33
C ALA A 110 -3.91 -0.07 15.82
N HIS A 111 -5.18 -0.36 16.11
CA HIS A 111 -5.66 -0.52 17.48
C HIS A 111 -5.05 -1.73 18.18
N SER A 112 -4.85 -2.84 17.46
CA SER A 112 -4.16 -4.03 18.01
C SER A 112 -2.72 -3.75 18.40
N CYS A 113 -2.06 -2.82 17.68
CA CYS A 113 -0.72 -2.33 18.00
C CYS A 113 -0.70 -1.26 19.11
N GLY A 114 -1.86 -0.89 19.67
CA GLY A 114 -1.96 0.09 20.77
C GLY A 114 -1.97 1.55 20.32
N VAL A 115 -2.13 1.85 19.02
CA VAL A 115 -2.22 3.22 18.51
C VAL A 115 -3.65 3.63 18.19
N THR A 116 -3.95 4.92 18.37
CA THR A 116 -5.30 5.46 18.17
C THR A 116 -5.69 5.64 16.71
N GLU A 117 -4.71 5.71 15.80
CA GLU A 117 -4.94 5.86 14.37
C GLU A 117 -3.79 5.20 13.57
N PRO A 118 -4.03 4.75 12.33
CA PRO A 118 -3.00 4.06 11.53
C PRO A 118 -1.73 4.87 11.26
N ARG A 119 -1.82 6.20 11.16
CA ARG A 119 -0.66 7.08 10.92
C ARG A 119 0.29 7.17 12.11
N LYS A 120 -0.12 6.69 13.29
CA LYS A 120 0.73 6.58 14.48
C LYS A 120 1.50 5.27 14.54
N LEU A 121 1.30 4.36 13.58
CA LEU A 121 2.17 3.20 13.42
C LEU A 121 3.62 3.66 13.19
N ARG A 122 4.55 2.88 13.73
CA ARG A 122 6.00 3.13 13.77
C ARG A 122 6.71 1.80 13.55
N ARG A 123 7.99 1.85 13.17
CA ARG A 123 8.80 0.66 12.85
C ARG A 123 8.75 -0.43 13.94
N HIS A 124 8.73 -0.05 15.22
CA HIS A 124 8.64 -1.03 16.31
C HIS A 124 7.34 -1.85 16.37
N HIS A 125 6.27 -1.43 15.72
CA HIS A 125 4.97 -2.13 15.73
C HIS A 125 4.93 -3.32 14.75
N ALA A 126 5.88 -3.44 13.82
CA ALA A 126 5.88 -4.47 12.80
C ALA A 126 7.11 -5.38 12.88
N ARG A 127 6.94 -6.64 12.46
CA ARG A 127 8.02 -7.63 12.33
C ARG A 127 8.01 -8.23 10.93
N ILE A 128 9.18 -8.53 10.39
CA ILE A 128 9.37 -9.15 9.08
C ILE A 128 9.96 -10.53 9.26
N VAL A 129 9.35 -11.53 8.62
CA VAL A 129 9.87 -12.89 8.57
C VAL A 129 11.06 -12.94 7.62
N MET A 130 12.17 -13.46 8.12
CA MET A 130 13.43 -13.60 7.40
C MET A 130 13.59 -15.03 6.86
N GLU A 131 14.59 -15.26 6.01
CA GLU A 131 14.85 -16.57 5.38
C GLU A 131 15.16 -17.68 6.40
N ASN A 132 15.72 -17.32 7.55
CA ASN A 132 16.00 -18.25 8.65
C ASN A 132 14.75 -18.64 9.48
N SER A 133 13.54 -18.34 8.98
CA SER A 133 12.25 -18.58 9.67
C SER A 133 12.05 -17.82 10.98
N LEU A 134 12.98 -16.92 11.34
CA LEU A 134 12.82 -16.00 12.46
C LEU A 134 12.20 -14.70 11.96
N SER A 135 11.60 -13.94 12.89
CA SER A 135 11.13 -12.59 12.58
C SER A 135 11.98 -11.54 13.27
N VAL A 136 12.33 -10.47 12.54
CA VAL A 136 13.07 -9.31 13.05
C VAL A 136 12.12 -8.12 13.11
N ARG A 137 12.27 -7.27 14.13
CA ARG A 137 11.47 -6.05 14.22
C ARG A 137 11.90 -5.05 13.16
N LEU A 138 10.97 -4.29 12.61
CA LEU A 138 11.26 -3.38 11.50
C LEU A 138 12.18 -2.22 11.90
N ASP A 139 12.21 -1.85 13.19
CA ASP A 139 13.14 -0.85 13.75
C ASP A 139 14.58 -1.37 13.87
N GLN A 140 14.76 -2.69 14.02
CA GLN A 140 16.08 -3.33 13.98
C GLN A 140 16.56 -3.50 12.53
N LEU A 141 15.64 -3.82 11.61
CA LEU A 141 15.96 -3.96 10.19
C LEU A 141 16.28 -2.61 9.53
N HIS A 142 15.54 -1.56 9.90
CA HIS A 142 15.73 -0.19 9.43
C HIS A 142 15.79 0.75 10.64
N PRO A 143 16.96 0.90 11.29
CA PRO A 143 17.13 1.82 12.41
C PRO A 143 16.85 3.25 11.98
N LEU A 144 16.34 4.07 12.91
CA LEU A 144 16.11 5.49 12.63
C LEU A 144 17.48 6.19 12.48
N PRO A 145 17.65 7.06 11.47
CA PRO A 145 18.90 7.77 11.26
C PRO A 145 19.08 8.89 12.30
N THR A 146 20.33 9.19 12.61
CA THR A 146 20.68 10.40 13.37
C THR A 146 20.54 11.61 12.44
N PRO A 147 19.89 12.71 12.87
CA PRO A 147 19.87 13.95 12.09
C PRO A 147 21.29 14.46 11.84
N THR A 148 21.57 14.91 10.62
CA THR A 148 22.86 15.53 10.31
C THR A 148 22.92 16.90 10.97
N GLU A 149 23.96 17.15 11.76
CA GLU A 149 24.28 18.51 12.22
C GLU A 149 24.83 19.29 11.01
N HIS A 150 24.08 20.31 10.57
CA HIS A 150 24.49 21.24 9.52
C HIS A 150 24.81 22.60 10.13
#